data_AF-A0AAV8CN93-F1
#
_entry.id   AF-A0AAV8CN93-F1
#
_cell.length_a   1.000
_cell.length_b   1.000
_cell.length_c   1.000
_cell.angle_alpha   90.00
_cell.angle_beta   90.00
_cell.angle_gamma   90.00
#
_symmetry.space_group_name_H-M   'P 1'
#
loop_
_entity.id
_entity.type
_entity.pdbx_description
1 polymer ?
#
loop_
_entity_poly.entity_id
_entity_poly.type
_entity_poly.pdbx_seq_one_letter_code
_entity_poly.pdbx_strand_id
1 'polypeptide(L)'
;MYSNDPSSARQAMCFHLDSKLSPSLAFVQFPQEFYNISKNDIYCAELRQFKTFWLGLDGLRGPVLSGTNYFVKRCTLYGARPGGTSNSEEKEISRLKHEFGNSDKFCLSLVEKSSHDFDEKITTYVSPQKENTLTLASCDYENGTQWGGQIGYLYGSVVEDYFTGFHLHCRGWVSTYCFPSKPAFVGNVPINFNDTLVQKKRWNAGLLEVALSSHCPLIFGISKNFNWALQSMCYAWLAFWPVFSFPLLCYGIFSQLCFLNGISLFPEVTSPWFGAFVVVFLSSCIQHLREVFRSGRNLTTWCNEQRFWMMIGLTGQLFAIIDVFLKLVGISAVNFDLTNKTG
;
A
#
# COMPACT_ATOMS: atom_id res chain seq x y z
N MET A 1 5.00 -15.57 -1.06
CA MET A 1 4.04 -15.82 0.04
C MET A 1 3.25 -17.07 -0.32
N TYR A 2 2.97 -17.94 0.65
CA TYR A 2 2.06 -19.07 0.50
C TYR A 2 1.03 -19.04 1.63
N SER A 3 -0.11 -19.71 1.43
CA SER A 3 -1.13 -19.85 2.48
C SER A 3 -0.66 -20.87 3.52
N ASN A 4 -0.51 -20.41 4.76
CA ASN A 4 -0.09 -21.22 5.90
C ASN A 4 -1.27 -21.69 6.77
N ASP A 5 -2.39 -20.98 6.69
CA ASP A 5 -3.67 -21.40 7.27
C ASP A 5 -4.72 -21.58 6.16
N PRO A 6 -5.22 -22.81 5.93
CA PRO A 6 -6.24 -23.06 4.93
C PRO A 6 -7.60 -22.40 5.28
N SER A 7 -7.79 -21.96 6.52
CA SER A 7 -8.99 -21.25 6.94
C SER A 7 -8.98 -19.76 6.59
N SER A 8 -7.90 -19.22 6.00
CA SER A 8 -7.77 -17.80 5.65
C SER A 8 -8.91 -17.28 4.77
N ALA A 9 -9.33 -18.05 3.78
CA ALA A 9 -10.48 -17.72 2.93
C ALA A 9 -11.78 -17.66 3.76
N ARG A 10 -12.02 -18.64 4.63
CA ARG A 10 -13.18 -18.66 5.53
C ARG A 10 -13.19 -17.44 6.46
N GLN A 11 -12.05 -17.10 7.05
CA GLN A 11 -11.90 -15.92 7.92
C GLN A 11 -12.21 -14.62 7.17
N ALA A 12 -11.73 -14.48 5.93
CA ALA A 12 -12.05 -13.32 5.11
C ALA A 12 -13.54 -13.24 4.75
N MET A 13 -14.17 -14.39 4.47
CA MET A 13 -15.59 -14.45 4.16
C MET A 13 -16.47 -14.01 5.35
N CYS A 14 -16.04 -14.17 6.60
CA CYS A 14 -16.78 -13.63 7.75
C CYS A 14 -17.02 -12.11 7.62
N PHE A 15 -16.05 -11.35 7.08
CA PHE A 15 -16.21 -9.91 6.85
C PHE A 15 -17.02 -9.60 5.59
N HIS A 16 -16.80 -10.35 4.52
CA HIS A 16 -17.53 -10.15 3.24
C HIS A 16 -18.99 -10.60 3.29
N LEU A 17 -19.38 -11.41 4.28
CA LEU A 17 -20.76 -11.84 4.50
C LEU A 17 -21.45 -11.10 5.66
N ASP A 18 -20.72 -10.26 6.40
CA ASP A 18 -21.32 -9.43 7.44
C ASP A 18 -22.27 -8.40 6.82
N SER A 19 -23.53 -8.38 7.24
CA SER A 19 -24.58 -7.56 6.62
C SER A 19 -24.35 -6.06 6.79
N LYS A 20 -23.58 -5.63 7.80
CA LYS A 20 -23.30 -4.22 8.08
C LYS A 20 -22.04 -3.75 7.36
N LEU A 21 -20.98 -4.53 7.43
CA LEU A 21 -19.68 -4.19 6.87
C LEU A 21 -19.62 -4.44 5.36
N SER A 22 -20.15 -5.57 4.90
CA SER A 22 -20.01 -6.01 3.50
C SER A 22 -20.44 -4.95 2.48
N PRO A 23 -21.58 -4.25 2.60
CA PRO A 23 -22.00 -3.26 1.59
C PRO A 23 -20.97 -2.17 1.29
N SER A 24 -20.08 -1.88 2.24
CA SER A 24 -19.02 -0.87 2.12
C SER A 24 -17.61 -1.45 2.04
N LEU A 25 -17.44 -2.76 2.21
CA LEU A 25 -16.13 -3.43 2.25
C LEU A 25 -15.58 -3.73 0.85
N ALA A 26 -14.37 -3.23 0.57
CA ALA A 26 -13.61 -3.57 -0.62
C ALA A 26 -12.72 -4.79 -0.43
N PHE A 27 -11.90 -4.83 0.62
CA PHE A 27 -10.97 -5.94 0.83
C PHE A 27 -10.66 -6.20 2.31
N VAL A 28 -10.28 -7.45 2.58
CA VAL A 28 -9.73 -7.89 3.86
C VAL A 28 -8.23 -8.11 3.67
N GLN A 29 -7.40 -7.33 4.35
CA GLN A 29 -5.94 -7.44 4.32
C GLN A 29 -5.46 -8.28 5.51
N PHE A 30 -4.52 -9.18 5.25
CA PHE A 30 -3.83 -9.97 6.28
C PHE A 30 -2.37 -9.51 6.42
N PRO A 31 -1.74 -9.78 7.57
CA PRO A 31 -0.32 -9.51 7.79
C PRO A 31 0.58 -10.18 6.75
N GLN A 32 1.69 -9.53 6.45
CA GLN A 32 2.82 -10.14 5.77
C GLN A 32 3.77 -10.70 6.83
N GLU A 33 3.80 -12.03 6.97
CA GLU A 33 4.72 -12.73 7.88
C GLU A 33 5.80 -13.46 7.09
N PHE A 34 6.97 -13.64 7.70
CA PHE A 34 8.12 -14.24 7.03
C PHE A 34 8.84 -15.24 7.92
N TYR A 35 9.29 -16.35 7.35
CA TYR A 35 9.92 -17.44 8.11
C TYR A 35 11.46 -17.42 8.06
N ASN A 36 12.06 -16.77 7.05
CA ASN A 36 13.50 -16.75 6.83
C ASN A 36 14.20 -15.54 7.49
N ILE A 37 13.61 -14.96 8.53
CA ILE A 37 14.17 -13.82 9.26
C ILE A 37 15.27 -14.32 10.22
N SER A 38 16.45 -13.70 10.15
CA SER A 38 17.54 -13.94 11.10
C SER A 38 17.15 -13.52 12.52
N LYS A 39 17.64 -14.23 13.54
CA LYS A 39 17.42 -13.87 14.96
C LYS A 39 17.81 -12.42 15.29
N ASN A 40 18.81 -11.88 14.59
CA ASN A 40 19.26 -10.51 14.79
C ASN A 40 18.49 -9.48 13.93
N ASP A 41 17.80 -9.92 12.88
CA ASP A 41 17.05 -9.10 11.91
C ASP A 41 17.66 -7.72 11.60
N ILE A 42 18.93 -7.71 11.18
CA ILE A 42 19.70 -6.47 11.01
C ILE A 42 19.21 -5.59 9.84
N TYR A 43 18.31 -6.13 9.00
CA TYR A 43 17.65 -5.44 7.88
C TYR A 43 16.17 -5.14 8.17
N CYS A 44 15.72 -5.36 9.41
CA CYS A 44 14.34 -5.09 9.84
C CYS A 44 13.29 -5.67 8.88
N ALA A 45 13.55 -6.88 8.43
CA ALA A 45 12.79 -7.58 7.41
C ALA A 45 11.44 -8.09 7.96
N GLU A 46 11.25 -8.10 9.28
CA GLU A 46 9.95 -8.34 9.92
C GLU A 46 8.89 -7.32 9.50
N LEU A 47 9.29 -6.10 9.10
CA LEU A 47 8.36 -5.01 8.73
C LEU A 47 7.33 -4.71 9.84
N ARG A 48 7.74 -4.89 11.11
CA ARG A 48 6.91 -4.76 12.33
C ARG A 48 6.05 -3.49 12.34
N GLN A 49 6.64 -2.36 11.97
CA GLN A 49 5.99 -1.05 11.99
C GLN A 49 4.68 -1.02 11.18
N PHE A 50 4.63 -1.73 10.05
CA PHE A 50 3.42 -1.79 9.22
C PHE A 50 2.28 -2.51 9.92
N LYS A 51 2.56 -3.51 10.78
CA LYS A 51 1.51 -4.17 11.58
C LYS A 51 0.83 -3.18 12.52
N THR A 52 1.61 -2.32 13.17
CA THR A 52 1.09 -1.26 14.05
C THR A 52 0.29 -0.22 13.25
N PHE A 53 0.75 0.17 12.07
CA PHE A 53 0.02 1.10 11.21
C PHE A 53 -1.29 0.54 10.68
N TRP A 54 -1.30 -0.70 10.20
CA TRP A 54 -2.50 -1.35 9.71
C TRP A 54 -3.55 -1.50 10.79
N LEU A 55 -3.16 -1.85 12.01
CA LEU A 55 -4.07 -1.85 13.16
C LEU A 55 -4.62 -0.44 13.48
N GLY A 56 -3.76 0.59 13.44
CA GLY A 56 -4.21 1.97 13.66
C GLY A 56 -5.19 2.46 12.59
N LEU A 57 -4.90 2.15 11.32
CA LEU A 57 -5.74 2.47 10.16
C LEU A 57 -7.05 1.68 10.14
N ASP A 58 -7.06 0.47 10.70
CA ASP A 58 -8.27 -0.33 10.87
C ASP A 58 -9.30 0.33 11.79
N GLY A 59 -8.84 1.14 12.75
CA GLY A 59 -9.71 1.99 13.57
C GLY A 59 -10.31 3.19 12.82
N LEU A 60 -9.87 3.45 11.58
CA LEU A 60 -10.40 4.48 10.71
C LEU A 60 -11.30 3.85 9.63
N ARG A 61 -10.75 3.60 8.43
CA ARG A 61 -11.47 3.00 7.30
C ARG A 61 -10.75 1.78 6.73
N GLY A 62 -9.76 1.27 7.46
CA GLY A 62 -9.04 0.06 7.12
C GLY A 62 -7.62 0.30 6.62
N PRO A 63 -6.81 -0.77 6.54
CA PRO A 63 -5.42 -0.71 6.13
C PRO A 63 -5.26 -0.40 4.63
N VAL A 64 -4.04 -0.09 4.22
CA VAL A 64 -3.71 0.05 2.80
C VAL A 64 -3.57 -1.32 2.15
N LEU A 65 -3.97 -1.43 0.88
CA LEU A 65 -3.74 -2.61 0.07
C LEU A 65 -2.24 -2.83 -0.13
N SER A 66 -1.70 -3.93 0.40
CA SER A 66 -0.25 -4.16 0.52
C SER A 66 0.30 -5.22 -0.44
N GLY A 67 -0.31 -5.34 -1.62
CA GLY A 67 0.18 -6.16 -2.75
C GLY A 67 0.02 -7.67 -2.61
N THR A 68 -0.05 -8.20 -1.38
CA THR A 68 -0.25 -9.63 -1.10
C THR A 68 -1.18 -9.86 0.09
N ASN A 69 -1.64 -11.09 0.27
CA ASN A 69 -2.33 -11.54 1.48
C ASN A 69 -3.65 -10.80 1.72
N TYR A 70 -4.50 -10.67 0.70
CA TYR A 70 -5.82 -10.05 0.84
C TYR A 70 -6.90 -10.79 0.04
N PHE A 71 -8.15 -10.57 0.43
CA PHE A 71 -9.33 -11.00 -0.32
C PHE A 71 -10.15 -9.77 -0.71
N VAL A 72 -10.26 -9.51 -2.01
CA VAL A 72 -10.93 -8.34 -2.57
C VAL A 72 -12.29 -8.72 -3.16
N LYS A 73 -13.28 -7.85 -2.94
CA LYS A 73 -14.60 -7.94 -3.54
C LYS A 73 -14.52 -7.45 -4.98
N ARG A 74 -14.81 -8.35 -5.92
CA ARG A 74 -14.64 -8.14 -7.37
C ARG A 74 -15.27 -6.84 -7.90
N CYS A 75 -16.49 -6.51 -7.47
CA CYS A 75 -17.18 -5.32 -7.97
C CYS A 75 -16.41 -4.01 -7.67
N THR A 76 -15.59 -3.98 -6.62
CA THR A 76 -14.80 -2.80 -6.28
C THR A 76 -13.69 -2.53 -7.28
N LEU A 77 -13.10 -3.59 -7.85
CA LEU A 77 -12.16 -3.48 -8.96
C LEU A 77 -12.86 -3.08 -10.26
N TYR A 78 -14.16 -3.33 -10.39
CA TYR A 78 -14.95 -2.97 -11.58
C TYR A 78 -15.52 -1.55 -11.52
N GLY A 79 -14.96 -0.69 -10.66
CA GLY A 79 -15.36 0.72 -10.58
C GLY A 79 -16.68 0.97 -9.85
N ALA A 80 -17.30 -0.06 -9.26
CA ALA A 80 -18.51 0.10 -8.46
C ALA A 80 -18.27 1.05 -7.28
N ARG A 81 -19.32 1.74 -6.87
CA ARG A 81 -19.36 2.53 -5.62
C ARG A 81 -20.21 1.82 -4.57
N PRO A 82 -19.92 2.00 -3.27
CA PRO A 82 -20.76 1.47 -2.21
C PRO A 82 -22.22 1.91 -2.40
N GLY A 83 -23.17 0.97 -2.35
CA GLY A 83 -24.61 1.25 -2.40
C GLY A 83 -25.19 1.65 -3.77
N GLY A 84 -24.46 1.51 -4.87
CA GLY A 84 -24.99 1.82 -6.21
C GLY A 84 -25.99 0.77 -6.71
N THR A 85 -27.16 1.21 -7.19
CA THR A 85 -28.11 0.43 -8.01
C THR A 85 -27.95 0.79 -9.49
N SER A 86 -27.90 -0.20 -10.37
CA SER A 86 -27.88 -0.02 -11.83
C SER A 86 -29.31 0.10 -12.37
N ASN A 87 -29.55 1.05 -13.28
CA ASN A 87 -30.78 1.19 -14.05
C ASN A 87 -30.42 1.22 -15.55
N SER A 88 -31.22 0.53 -16.37
CA SER A 88 -31.24 0.52 -17.86
C SER A 88 -30.20 -0.40 -18.54
N GLU A 89 -30.56 -1.68 -18.68
CA GLU A 89 -29.77 -2.80 -19.24
C GLU A 89 -29.17 -2.54 -20.64
N GLU A 90 -29.89 -1.86 -21.53
CA GLU A 90 -29.46 -1.64 -22.92
C GLU A 90 -28.41 -0.51 -23.05
N LYS A 91 -28.54 0.53 -22.21
CA LYS A 91 -27.52 1.57 -22.03
C LYS A 91 -26.31 1.03 -21.24
N GLU A 92 -26.52 0.01 -20.42
CA GLU A 92 -25.49 -0.65 -19.64
C GLU A 92 -24.53 -1.44 -20.54
N ILE A 93 -25.01 -2.29 -21.46
CA ILE A 93 -24.12 -3.11 -22.32
C ILE A 93 -23.20 -2.25 -23.20
N SER A 94 -23.74 -1.22 -23.87
CA SER A 94 -22.93 -0.33 -24.72
C SER A 94 -21.86 0.42 -23.92
N ARG A 95 -22.20 0.84 -22.69
CA ARG A 95 -21.26 1.45 -21.75
C ARG A 95 -20.23 0.45 -21.25
N LEU A 96 -20.64 -0.77 -20.92
CA LEU A 96 -19.75 -1.86 -20.48
C LEU A 96 -18.74 -2.21 -21.57
N LYS A 97 -19.11 -2.20 -22.85
CA LYS A 97 -18.14 -2.42 -23.94
C LYS A 97 -17.05 -1.36 -24.01
N HIS A 98 -17.43 -0.09 -23.81
CA HIS A 98 -16.46 1.00 -23.74
C HIS A 98 -15.56 0.91 -22.50
N GLU A 99 -16.12 0.50 -21.36
CA GLU A 99 -15.38 0.41 -20.10
C GLU A 99 -14.48 -0.83 -20.01
N PHE A 100 -14.99 -2.00 -20.41
CA PHE A 100 -14.40 -3.32 -20.18
C PHE A 100 -13.88 -4.02 -21.44
N GLY A 101 -14.13 -3.45 -22.62
CA GLY A 101 -13.72 -4.00 -23.92
C GLY A 101 -14.83 -4.73 -24.67
N ASN A 102 -14.55 -5.10 -25.92
CA ASN A 102 -15.55 -5.54 -26.90
C ASN A 102 -16.09 -6.97 -26.71
N SER A 103 -15.77 -7.65 -25.61
CA SER A 103 -16.25 -9.01 -25.35
C SER A 103 -17.70 -9.02 -24.88
N ASP A 104 -18.62 -9.40 -25.77
CA ASP A 104 -20.05 -9.56 -25.46
C ASP A 104 -20.28 -10.47 -24.26
N LYS A 105 -19.63 -11.65 -24.23
CA LYS A 105 -19.81 -12.61 -23.13
C LYS A 105 -19.30 -12.06 -21.80
N PHE A 106 -18.19 -11.31 -21.80
CA PHE A 106 -17.69 -10.72 -20.57
C PHE A 106 -18.64 -9.63 -20.07
N CYS A 107 -19.09 -8.73 -20.95
CA CYS A 107 -20.05 -7.69 -20.60
C CYS A 107 -21.36 -8.27 -20.06
N LEU A 108 -21.91 -9.30 -20.72
CA LEU A 108 -23.12 -9.99 -20.24
C LEU A 108 -22.93 -10.60 -18.84
N SER A 109 -21.77 -11.20 -18.56
CA SER A 109 -21.47 -11.78 -17.24
C SER A 109 -21.39 -10.75 -16.11
N LEU A 110 -21.23 -9.47 -16.43
CA LEU A 110 -21.25 -8.37 -15.46
C LEU A 110 -22.69 -7.95 -15.14
N VAL A 111 -23.58 -7.97 -16.14
CA VAL A 111 -25.00 -7.63 -16.00
C VAL A 111 -25.72 -8.72 -15.18
N GLU A 112 -25.54 -10.00 -15.52
CA GLU A 112 -26.20 -11.14 -14.85
C GLU A 112 -25.88 -11.27 -13.35
N LYS A 113 -24.78 -10.68 -12.88
CA LYS A 113 -24.42 -10.67 -11.44
C LYS A 113 -25.05 -9.53 -10.65
N SER A 114 -25.67 -8.56 -11.31
CA SER A 114 -26.38 -7.46 -10.65
C SER A 114 -27.82 -7.84 -10.28
N SER A 115 -28.42 -8.82 -10.98
CA SER A 115 -29.66 -9.48 -10.59
C SER A 115 -29.44 -10.41 -9.41
N HIS A 116 -30.17 -10.18 -8.31
CA HIS A 116 -29.99 -10.79 -6.99
C HIS A 116 -30.26 -12.31 -6.87
N ASP A 117 -30.44 -13.05 -7.97
CA ASP A 117 -30.75 -14.48 -7.90
C ASP A 117 -29.47 -15.34 -7.83
N PHE A 118 -29.15 -15.73 -6.60
CA PHE A 118 -28.24 -16.83 -6.30
C PHE A 118 -28.94 -18.19 -6.51
N ASP A 119 -29.52 -18.41 -7.70
CA ASP A 119 -30.22 -19.66 -8.00
C ASP A 119 -29.36 -20.59 -8.87
N GLU A 120 -28.87 -21.65 -8.24
CA GLU A 120 -28.70 -23.04 -8.70
C GLU A 120 -28.18 -23.38 -10.12
N LYS A 121 -27.65 -22.41 -10.89
CA LYS A 121 -27.09 -22.61 -12.25
C LYS A 121 -25.57 -22.44 -12.35
N ILE A 122 -24.86 -22.44 -11.23
CA ILE A 122 -23.39 -22.32 -11.23
C ILE A 122 -22.70 -23.60 -11.78
N THR A 123 -23.41 -24.72 -11.86
CA THR A 123 -22.87 -26.00 -12.34
C THR A 123 -22.75 -26.11 -13.87
N THR A 124 -23.32 -25.20 -14.67
CA THR A 124 -23.40 -25.39 -16.13
C THR A 124 -22.49 -24.49 -16.99
N TYR A 125 -21.75 -23.55 -16.40
CA TYR A 125 -20.99 -22.55 -17.18
C TYR A 125 -19.45 -22.59 -17.06
N VAL A 126 -18.87 -23.62 -16.44
CA VAL A 126 -17.40 -23.74 -16.36
C VAL A 126 -16.88 -24.79 -17.33
N SER A 127 -17.12 -24.55 -18.62
CA SER A 127 -16.10 -24.84 -19.62
C SER A 127 -15.73 -23.49 -20.22
N PRO A 128 -14.54 -22.93 -19.93
CA PRO A 128 -14.06 -21.82 -20.71
C PRO A 128 -13.91 -22.36 -22.14
N GLN A 129 -14.78 -21.96 -23.06
CA GLN A 129 -14.44 -22.04 -24.47
C GLN A 129 -13.15 -21.24 -24.63
N LYS A 130 -12.05 -21.96 -24.77
CA LYS A 130 -10.65 -21.52 -24.75
C LYS A 130 -10.44 -20.23 -25.56
N GLU A 131 -11.20 -20.11 -26.65
CA GLU A 131 -11.24 -19.01 -27.60
C GLU A 131 -11.57 -17.64 -26.96
N ASN A 132 -12.55 -17.56 -26.05
CA ASN A 132 -12.88 -16.28 -25.40
C ASN A 132 -11.86 -15.87 -24.34
N THR A 133 -11.25 -16.84 -23.65
CA THR A 133 -10.20 -16.55 -22.67
C THR A 133 -8.94 -16.03 -23.35
N LEU A 134 -8.61 -16.56 -24.54
CA LEU A 134 -7.48 -16.08 -25.34
C LEU A 134 -7.69 -14.62 -25.79
N THR A 135 -8.89 -14.25 -26.22
CA THR A 135 -9.20 -12.86 -26.58
C THR A 135 -9.11 -11.92 -25.37
N LEU A 136 -9.66 -12.30 -24.22
CA LEU A 136 -9.56 -11.49 -22.99
C LEU A 136 -8.11 -11.33 -22.49
N ALA A 137 -7.24 -12.30 -22.79
CA ALA A 137 -5.82 -12.29 -22.42
C ALA A 137 -4.90 -11.74 -23.54
N SER A 138 -5.49 -11.23 -24.63
CA SER A 138 -4.71 -10.64 -25.73
C SER A 138 -4.04 -9.34 -25.30
N CYS A 139 -2.90 -9.01 -25.89
CA CYS A 139 -2.11 -7.84 -25.53
C CYS A 139 -2.79 -6.51 -25.87
N ASP A 140 -3.76 -6.52 -26.79
CA ASP A 140 -4.49 -5.35 -27.27
C ASP A 140 -5.91 -5.24 -26.67
N TYR A 141 -6.32 -6.20 -25.82
CA TYR A 141 -7.67 -6.20 -25.25
C TYR A 141 -8.02 -4.92 -24.49
N GLU A 142 -7.03 -4.36 -23.79
CA GLU A 142 -7.20 -3.17 -22.95
C GLU A 142 -7.14 -1.85 -23.75
N ASN A 143 -6.77 -1.90 -25.05
CA ASN A 143 -6.64 -0.70 -25.87
C ASN A 143 -7.97 0.04 -26.03
N GLY A 144 -7.97 1.32 -25.66
CA GLY A 144 -9.16 2.17 -25.73
C GLY A 144 -10.22 1.87 -24.68
N THR A 145 -9.94 0.99 -23.72
CA THR A 145 -10.83 0.66 -22.59
C THR A 145 -10.52 1.50 -21.35
N GLN A 146 -11.24 1.26 -20.25
CA GLN A 146 -10.97 1.89 -18.94
C GLN A 146 -10.14 1.00 -18.00
N TRP A 147 -9.63 -0.15 -18.46
CA TRP A 147 -8.70 -0.98 -17.71
C TRP A 147 -7.43 -0.21 -17.34
N GLY A 148 -7.01 -0.34 -16.09
CA GLY A 148 -5.89 0.38 -15.50
C GLY A 148 -6.11 1.86 -15.25
N GLY A 149 -7.01 2.53 -15.98
CA GLY A 149 -7.36 3.92 -15.73
C GLY A 149 -8.37 4.08 -14.58
N GLN A 150 -9.49 3.37 -14.67
CA GLN A 150 -10.57 3.43 -13.68
C GLN A 150 -10.97 2.06 -13.14
N ILE A 151 -10.66 1.00 -13.90
CA ILE A 151 -11.06 -0.38 -13.65
C ILE A 151 -9.81 -1.25 -13.43
N GLY A 152 -9.94 -2.26 -12.58
CA GLY A 152 -8.87 -3.18 -12.23
C GLY A 152 -7.88 -2.58 -11.24
N TYR A 153 -6.64 -3.10 -11.31
CA TYR A 153 -5.51 -2.46 -10.66
C TYR A 153 -5.09 -1.25 -11.47
N LEU A 154 -4.93 -0.12 -10.78
CA LEU A 154 -4.72 1.16 -11.45
C LEU A 154 -3.27 1.34 -11.87
N TYR A 155 -3.08 1.78 -13.11
CA TYR A 155 -1.79 2.18 -13.67
C TYR A 155 -1.42 3.58 -13.18
N GLY A 156 -0.13 3.90 -13.25
CA GLY A 156 0.37 5.25 -12.95
C GLY A 156 1.35 5.33 -11.77
N SER A 157 1.59 4.23 -11.08
CA SER A 157 2.66 4.12 -10.08
C SER A 157 3.26 2.72 -10.06
N VAL A 158 4.55 2.61 -9.73
CA VAL A 158 5.24 1.32 -9.49
C VAL A 158 4.86 0.65 -8.16
N VAL A 159 3.97 1.29 -7.39
CA VAL A 159 3.25 0.75 -6.22
C VAL A 159 1.75 0.74 -6.50
N GLU A 160 1.34 -0.06 -7.48
CA GLU A 160 -0.04 -0.15 -7.96
C GLU A 160 -1.01 -0.62 -6.87
N ASP A 161 -0.53 -1.38 -5.90
CA ASP A 161 -1.28 -1.83 -4.74
C ASP A 161 -1.73 -0.66 -3.85
N TYR A 162 -0.78 0.16 -3.39
CA TYR A 162 -1.03 1.39 -2.66
C TYR A 162 -1.95 2.32 -3.45
N PHE A 163 -1.67 2.50 -4.75
CA PHE A 163 -2.40 3.41 -5.62
C PHE A 163 -3.86 2.97 -5.84
N THR A 164 -4.07 1.67 -6.05
CA THR A 164 -5.41 1.08 -6.19
C THR A 164 -6.18 1.17 -4.87
N GLY A 165 -5.57 0.78 -3.75
CA GLY A 165 -6.18 0.88 -2.42
C GLY A 165 -6.61 2.30 -2.08
N PHE A 166 -5.74 3.28 -2.35
CA PHE A 166 -6.04 4.70 -2.18
C PHE A 166 -7.29 5.13 -2.97
N HIS A 167 -7.40 4.73 -4.24
CA HIS A 167 -8.55 5.06 -5.08
C HIS A 167 -9.82 4.34 -4.67
N LEU A 168 -9.73 3.09 -4.21
CA LEU A 168 -10.88 2.38 -3.65
C LEU A 168 -11.44 3.13 -2.45
N HIS A 169 -10.57 3.55 -1.53
CA HIS A 169 -11.01 4.34 -0.38
C HIS A 169 -11.53 5.73 -0.76
N CYS A 170 -10.93 6.40 -1.75
CA CYS A 170 -11.44 7.66 -2.30
C CYS A 170 -12.83 7.53 -2.95
N ARG A 171 -13.19 6.34 -3.44
CA ARG A 171 -14.54 6.02 -3.96
C ARG A 171 -15.54 5.69 -2.85
N GLY A 172 -15.11 5.72 -1.58
CA GLY A 172 -15.97 5.51 -0.42
C GLY A 172 -15.92 4.09 0.13
N TRP A 173 -15.15 3.18 -0.46
CA TRP A 173 -14.97 1.85 0.12
C TRP A 173 -14.19 1.90 1.43
N VAL A 174 -14.39 0.89 2.28
CA VAL A 174 -13.56 0.60 3.45
C VAL A 174 -12.83 -0.73 3.25
N SER A 175 -11.84 -0.98 4.09
CA SER A 175 -11.13 -2.26 4.17
C SER A 175 -11.05 -2.69 5.62
N THR A 176 -10.59 -3.91 5.86
CA THR A 176 -10.36 -4.38 7.23
C THR A 176 -9.07 -5.18 7.36
N TYR A 177 -8.43 -5.13 8.52
CA TYR A 177 -7.21 -5.86 8.83
C TYR A 177 -7.48 -7.12 9.67
N CYS A 178 -7.42 -8.30 9.05
CA CYS A 178 -7.61 -9.56 9.76
C CYS A 178 -6.27 -10.07 10.30
N PHE A 179 -6.11 -10.03 11.63
CA PHE A 179 -4.89 -10.44 12.33
C PHE A 179 -5.13 -11.74 13.14
N PRO A 180 -5.13 -12.93 12.49
CA PRO A 180 -5.32 -14.19 13.21
C PRO A 180 -4.10 -14.54 14.08
N SER A 181 -4.32 -15.33 15.14
CA SER A 181 -3.26 -15.79 16.05
C SER A 181 -2.22 -16.67 15.36
N LYS A 182 -2.66 -17.51 14.41
CA LYS A 182 -1.78 -18.23 13.49
C LYS A 182 -1.61 -17.39 12.22
N PRO A 183 -0.37 -17.12 11.78
CA PRO A 183 -0.12 -16.47 10.49
C PRO A 183 -0.86 -17.17 9.34
N ALA A 184 -1.79 -16.46 8.70
CA ALA A 184 -2.55 -17.01 7.58
C ALA A 184 -1.71 -17.18 6.32
N PHE A 185 -0.72 -16.31 6.14
CA PHE A 185 0.18 -16.27 4.99
C PHE A 185 1.59 -16.05 5.48
N VAL A 186 2.56 -16.76 4.89
CA VAL A 186 3.98 -16.63 5.22
C VAL A 186 4.80 -16.63 3.93
N GLY A 187 5.94 -15.95 3.90
CA GLY A 187 6.84 -15.99 2.76
C GLY A 187 8.28 -15.60 3.08
N ASN A 188 8.99 -15.18 2.04
CA ASN A 188 10.42 -14.89 2.11
C ASN A 188 10.68 -13.40 2.03
N VAL A 189 11.62 -12.95 2.85
CA VAL A 189 12.28 -11.65 2.72
C VAL A 189 13.53 -11.76 1.86
N PRO A 190 13.98 -10.67 1.23
CA PRO A 190 15.33 -10.60 0.65
C PRO A 190 16.38 -10.89 1.73
N ILE A 191 17.35 -11.74 1.41
CA ILE A 191 18.40 -12.16 2.36
C ILE A 191 19.65 -11.26 2.32
N ASN A 192 19.82 -10.50 1.25
CA ASN A 192 20.94 -9.58 1.09
C ASN A 192 20.48 -8.13 1.08
N PHE A 193 21.42 -7.24 1.41
CA PHE A 193 21.15 -5.81 1.51
C PHE A 193 20.84 -5.17 0.17
N ASN A 194 21.48 -5.62 -0.92
CA ASN A 194 21.28 -5.04 -2.24
C ASN A 194 19.84 -5.19 -2.73
N ASP A 195 19.27 -6.39 -2.64
CA ASP A 195 17.87 -6.66 -3.00
C ASP A 195 16.91 -5.88 -2.09
N THR A 196 17.26 -5.73 -0.81
CA THR A 196 16.52 -4.89 0.14
C THR A 196 16.51 -3.43 -0.32
N LEU A 197 17.66 -2.88 -0.75
CA LEU A 197 17.76 -1.52 -1.27
C LEU A 197 16.96 -1.33 -2.55
N VAL A 198 17.05 -2.25 -3.50
CA VAL A 198 16.26 -2.21 -4.75
C VAL A 198 14.77 -2.18 -4.45
N GLN A 199 14.31 -3.04 -3.54
CA GLN A 199 12.91 -3.05 -3.10
C GLN A 199 12.49 -1.73 -2.45
N LYS A 200 13.29 -1.23 -1.49
CA LYS A 200 12.98 0.03 -0.80
C LYS A 200 13.01 1.20 -1.78
N LYS A 201 13.97 1.27 -2.71
CA LYS A 201 14.02 2.30 -3.75
C LYS A 201 12.73 2.30 -4.57
N ARG A 202 12.30 1.14 -5.08
CA ARG A 202 11.07 1.02 -5.87
C ARG A 202 9.83 1.48 -5.09
N TRP A 203 9.69 1.03 -3.84
CA TRP A 203 8.55 1.45 -3.00
C TRP A 203 8.54 2.96 -2.79
N ASN A 204 9.68 3.53 -2.40
CA ASN A 204 9.78 4.97 -2.14
C ASN A 204 9.59 5.79 -3.41
N ALA A 205 10.09 5.34 -4.57
CA ALA A 205 9.90 6.04 -5.83
C ALA A 205 8.42 6.08 -6.21
N GLY A 206 7.73 4.93 -6.20
CA GLY A 206 6.30 4.89 -6.53
C GLY A 206 5.43 5.69 -5.55
N LEU A 207 5.74 5.65 -4.25
CA LEU A 207 5.04 6.46 -3.24
C LEU A 207 5.21 7.97 -3.50
N LEU A 208 6.44 8.40 -3.79
CA LEU A 208 6.74 9.80 -4.10
C LEU A 208 6.11 10.25 -5.42
N GLU A 209 6.05 9.39 -6.44
CA GLU A 209 5.33 9.66 -7.68
C GLU A 209 3.86 9.97 -7.40
N VAL A 210 3.19 9.19 -6.55
CA VAL A 210 1.81 9.47 -6.15
C VAL A 210 1.73 10.80 -5.40
N ALA A 211 2.65 11.08 -4.48
CA ALA A 211 2.70 12.32 -3.71
C ALA A 211 2.82 13.58 -4.60
N LEU A 212 3.57 13.49 -5.71
CA LEU A 212 3.83 14.58 -6.64
C LEU A 212 2.87 14.62 -7.85
N SER A 213 1.99 13.62 -7.97
CA SER A 213 1.00 13.55 -9.05
C SER A 213 -0.28 14.34 -8.75
N SER A 214 -1.17 14.42 -9.76
CA SER A 214 -2.55 14.90 -9.60
C SER A 214 -3.38 14.05 -8.61
N HIS A 215 -2.89 12.87 -8.23
CA HIS A 215 -3.51 11.96 -7.26
C HIS A 215 -2.91 12.10 -5.85
N CYS A 216 -2.21 13.19 -5.56
CA CYS A 216 -1.65 13.46 -4.23
C CYS A 216 -2.71 13.30 -3.11
N PRO A 217 -2.47 12.49 -2.06
CA PRO A 217 -3.46 12.28 -1.00
C PRO A 217 -3.88 13.55 -0.26
N LEU A 218 -3.01 14.57 -0.17
CA LEU A 218 -3.34 15.85 0.48
C LEU A 218 -4.25 16.75 -0.36
N ILE A 219 -4.29 16.56 -1.69
CA ILE A 219 -5.09 17.38 -2.60
C ILE A 219 -6.28 16.57 -3.08
N PHE A 220 -6.01 15.49 -3.82
CA PHE A 220 -7.03 14.64 -4.41
C PHE A 220 -7.86 13.96 -3.33
N GLY A 221 -7.23 13.29 -2.37
CA GLY A 221 -7.94 12.51 -1.35
C GLY A 221 -8.84 13.39 -0.47
N ILE A 222 -8.32 14.50 0.05
CA ILE A 222 -9.09 15.45 0.88
C ILE A 222 -10.26 16.07 0.08
N SER A 223 -10.06 16.37 -1.21
CA SER A 223 -11.13 16.93 -2.06
C SER A 223 -12.33 16.00 -2.30
N LYS A 224 -12.19 14.68 -2.10
CA LYS A 224 -13.29 13.74 -2.35
C LYS A 224 -14.32 13.70 -1.23
N ASN A 225 -13.88 13.80 0.03
CA ASN A 225 -14.77 13.78 1.20
C ASN A 225 -14.04 14.30 2.45
N PHE A 226 -14.62 15.26 3.16
CA PHE A 226 -14.01 15.78 4.39
C PHE A 226 -13.92 14.73 5.51
N ASN A 227 -14.89 13.81 5.60
CA ASN A 227 -14.88 12.71 6.57
C ASN A 227 -13.76 11.68 6.33
N TRP A 228 -13.01 11.83 5.23
CA TRP A 228 -11.86 11.02 4.86
C TRP A 228 -10.51 11.68 5.20
N ALA A 229 -10.50 12.96 5.62
CA ALA A 229 -9.28 13.74 5.77
C ALA A 229 -8.19 13.03 6.60
N LEU A 230 -8.56 12.44 7.75
CA LEU A 230 -7.60 11.74 8.60
C LEU A 230 -6.96 10.53 7.91
N GLN A 231 -7.73 9.74 7.17
CA GLN A 231 -7.13 8.63 6.45
C GLN A 231 -6.34 9.10 5.22
N SER A 232 -6.79 10.17 4.56
CA SER A 232 -5.99 10.83 3.52
C SER A 232 -4.63 11.27 4.04
N MET A 233 -4.55 11.76 5.28
CA MET A 233 -3.29 12.12 5.94
C MET A 233 -2.42 10.88 6.21
N CYS A 234 -2.98 9.73 6.55
CA CYS A 234 -2.21 8.50 6.70
C CYS A 234 -1.64 8.01 5.35
N TYR A 235 -2.43 8.08 4.27
CA TYR A 235 -1.92 7.84 2.92
C TYR A 235 -0.83 8.85 2.55
N ALA A 236 -1.05 10.15 2.81
CA ALA A 236 -0.05 11.19 2.58
C ALA A 236 1.25 10.90 3.33
N TRP A 237 1.16 10.49 4.59
CA TRP A 237 2.31 10.17 5.40
C TRP A 237 3.16 9.05 4.78
N LEU A 238 2.55 8.02 4.20
CA LEU A 238 3.24 6.99 3.42
C LEU A 238 3.81 7.55 2.10
N ALA A 239 3.03 8.33 1.36
CA ALA A 239 3.43 8.90 0.08
C ALA A 239 4.65 9.83 0.19
N PHE A 240 4.68 10.66 1.25
CA PHE A 240 5.75 11.62 1.53
C PHE A 240 6.88 11.05 2.41
N TRP A 241 6.76 9.81 2.87
CA TRP A 241 7.81 9.12 3.64
C TRP A 241 9.23 9.21 3.01
N PRO A 242 9.40 9.15 1.68
CA PRO A 242 10.73 9.29 1.06
C PRO A 242 11.40 10.63 1.36
N VAL A 243 10.63 11.71 1.52
CA VAL A 243 11.14 13.08 1.72
C VAL A 243 11.95 13.23 3.00
N PHE A 244 11.78 12.33 3.97
CA PHE A 244 12.61 12.30 5.19
C PHE A 244 14.11 12.15 4.91
N SER A 245 14.52 11.64 3.74
CA SER A 245 15.93 11.61 3.34
C SER A 245 16.61 12.98 3.44
N PHE A 246 15.92 14.06 3.08
CA PHE A 246 16.47 15.41 3.10
C PHE A 246 16.82 15.92 4.51
N PRO A 247 15.90 15.93 5.50
CA PRO A 247 16.26 16.32 6.85
C PRO A 247 17.33 15.41 7.47
N LEU A 248 17.39 14.11 7.14
CA LEU A 248 18.50 13.24 7.57
C LEU A 248 19.84 13.70 7.02
N LEU A 249 19.92 14.02 5.71
CA LEU A 249 21.13 14.56 5.09
C LEU A 249 21.54 15.90 5.70
N CYS A 250 20.59 16.82 5.83
CA CYS A 250 20.81 18.12 6.45
C CYS A 250 21.37 17.96 7.86
N TYR A 251 20.74 17.13 8.69
CA TYR A 251 21.20 16.87 10.04
C TYR A 251 22.61 16.25 10.06
N GLY A 252 22.87 15.28 9.19
CA GLY A 252 24.15 14.57 9.10
C GLY A 252 25.28 15.30 8.36
N ILE A 253 25.02 16.46 7.75
CA ILE A 253 26.05 17.29 7.10
C ILE A 253 26.24 18.59 7.88
N PHE A 254 25.15 19.30 8.18
CA PHE A 254 25.24 20.60 8.85
C PHE A 254 25.77 20.48 10.27
N SER A 255 25.41 19.43 11.02
CA SER A 255 25.92 19.26 12.39
C SER A 255 27.45 19.14 12.41
N GLN A 256 28.03 18.44 11.43
CA GLN A 256 29.46 18.21 11.29
C GLN A 256 30.18 19.48 10.84
N LEU A 257 29.61 20.21 9.88
CA LEU A 257 30.16 21.49 9.44
C LEU A 257 30.12 22.53 10.56
N CYS A 258 29.01 22.63 11.30
CA CYS A 258 28.88 23.52 12.45
C CYS A 258 29.92 23.17 13.53
N PHE A 259 30.09 21.88 13.84
CA PHE A 259 31.10 21.42 14.79
C PHE A 259 32.52 21.83 14.37
N LEU A 260 32.89 21.63 13.10
CA LEU A 260 34.21 21.99 12.57
C LEU A 260 34.47 23.50 12.58
N ASN A 261 33.43 24.31 12.41
CA ASN A 261 33.54 25.78 12.38
C ASN A 261 33.30 26.44 13.76
N GLY A 262 33.11 25.64 14.82
CA GLY A 262 32.83 26.18 16.16
C GLY A 262 31.48 26.90 16.27
N ILE A 263 30.54 26.60 15.38
CA ILE A 263 29.18 27.18 15.38
C ILE A 263 28.27 26.28 16.22
N SER A 264 27.66 26.82 17.27
CA SER A 264 26.68 26.07 18.06
C SER A 264 25.35 25.97 17.30
N LEU A 265 24.90 24.74 17.02
CA LEU A 265 23.60 24.47 16.38
C LEU A 265 22.44 24.35 17.40
N PHE A 266 22.75 23.95 18.63
CA PHE A 266 21.78 23.71 19.69
C PHE A 266 21.91 24.74 20.82
N PRO A 267 20.83 25.00 21.57
CA PRO A 267 20.90 25.87 22.74
C PRO A 267 21.84 25.30 23.80
N GLU A 268 22.51 26.19 24.54
CA GLU A 268 23.28 25.82 25.72
C GLU A 268 22.41 25.16 26.78
N VAL A 269 23.00 24.30 27.62
CA VAL A 269 22.29 23.59 28.71
C VAL A 269 21.67 24.55 29.73
N THR A 270 22.23 25.76 29.86
CA THR A 270 21.74 26.86 30.69
C THR A 270 20.48 27.53 30.11
N SER A 271 20.22 27.37 28.82
CA SER A 271 19.08 27.96 28.14
C SER A 271 17.78 27.23 28.52
N PRO A 272 16.68 27.95 28.81
CA PRO A 272 15.38 27.32 29.05
C PRO A 272 14.89 26.49 27.85
N TRP A 273 15.35 26.81 26.64
CA TRP A 273 15.00 26.08 25.42
C TRP A 273 15.63 24.68 25.34
N PHE A 274 16.75 24.42 26.03
CA PHE A 274 17.38 23.10 26.06
C PHE A 274 16.40 22.01 26.51
N GLY A 275 15.61 22.30 27.55
CA GLY A 275 14.59 21.39 28.05
C GLY A 275 13.57 20.98 26.97
N ALA A 276 13.15 21.93 26.12
CA ALA A 276 12.20 21.64 25.04
C ALA A 276 12.78 20.64 24.01
N PHE A 277 14.04 20.83 23.59
CA PHE A 277 14.71 19.91 22.67
C PHE A 277 14.89 18.52 23.27
N VAL A 278 15.29 18.43 24.54
CA VAL A 278 15.43 17.16 25.26
C VAL A 278 14.10 16.43 25.34
N VAL A 279 13.01 17.12 25.68
CA VAL A 279 11.67 16.52 25.76
C VAL A 279 11.21 15.98 24.41
N VAL A 280 11.38 16.75 23.32
CA VAL A 280 11.00 16.31 21.96
C VAL A 280 11.83 15.09 21.53
N PHE A 281 13.15 15.13 21.73
CA PHE A 281 14.03 14.02 21.35
C PHE A 281 13.71 12.74 22.14
N LEU A 282 13.62 12.84 23.47
CA LEU A 282 13.33 11.69 24.33
C LEU A 282 11.93 11.15 24.09
N SER A 283 10.92 11.99 23.89
CA SER A 283 9.55 11.53 23.62
C SER A 283 9.47 10.70 22.34
N SER A 284 10.13 11.12 21.26
CA SER A 284 10.24 10.35 20.01
C SER A 284 10.93 8.99 20.22
N CYS A 285 12.08 8.98 20.91
CA CYS A 285 12.81 7.75 21.20
C CYS A 285 11.99 6.77 22.07
N ILE A 286 11.34 7.29 23.12
CA ILE A 286 10.52 6.53 24.06
C ILE A 286 9.27 6.00 23.37
N GLN A 287 8.62 6.78 22.50
CA GLN A 287 7.47 6.31 21.74
C GLN A 287 7.86 5.09 20.89
N HIS A 288 8.93 5.19 20.09
CA HIS A 288 9.37 4.08 19.26
C HIS A 288 9.77 2.85 20.09
N LEU A 289 10.47 3.06 21.19
CA LEU A 289 10.86 1.98 22.10
C LEU A 289 9.64 1.28 22.72
N ARG A 290 8.61 2.05 23.11
CA ARG A 290 7.34 1.51 23.62
C ARG A 290 6.64 0.65 22.57
N GLU A 291 6.63 1.05 21.30
CA GLU A 291 6.04 0.26 20.22
C GLU A 291 6.80 -1.05 19.98
N VAL A 292 8.13 -1.02 20.01
CA VAL A 292 8.98 -2.22 19.91
C VAL A 292 8.66 -3.18 21.07
N PHE A 293 8.62 -2.71 22.32
CA PHE A 293 8.30 -3.55 23.47
C PHE A 293 6.86 -4.09 23.43
N ARG A 294 5.88 -3.31 22.98
CA ARG A 294 4.49 -3.76 22.82
C ARG A 294 4.35 -4.90 21.81
N SER A 295 5.25 -5.00 20.84
CA SER A 295 5.30 -6.12 19.90
C SER A 295 6.03 -7.37 20.44
N GLY A 296 6.49 -7.34 21.70
CA GLY A 296 7.26 -8.43 22.30
C GLY A 296 8.72 -8.49 21.85
N ARG A 297 9.23 -7.41 21.24
CA ARG A 297 10.62 -7.28 20.80
C ARG A 297 11.48 -6.59 21.87
N ASN A 298 12.80 -6.58 21.66
CA ASN A 298 13.77 -6.12 22.66
C ASN A 298 14.52 -4.85 22.20
N LEU A 299 15.44 -4.37 23.05
CA LEU A 299 16.23 -3.17 22.76
C LEU A 299 17.11 -3.34 21.50
N THR A 300 17.59 -4.55 21.22
CA THR A 300 18.35 -4.84 20.01
C THR A 300 17.52 -4.58 18.76
N THR A 301 16.24 -4.96 18.75
CA THR A 301 15.32 -4.63 17.65
C THR A 301 15.17 -3.12 17.48
N TRP A 302 14.99 -2.37 18.57
CA TRP A 302 14.89 -0.91 18.51
C TRP A 302 16.16 -0.27 17.92
N CYS A 303 17.35 -0.69 18.39
CA CYS A 303 18.63 -0.22 17.84
C CYS A 303 18.76 -0.54 16.34
N ASN A 304 18.36 -1.75 15.94
CA ASN A 304 18.42 -2.16 14.53
C ASN A 304 17.45 -1.35 13.67
N GLU A 305 16.21 -1.11 14.13
CA GLU A 305 15.22 -0.31 13.41
C GLU A 305 15.69 1.15 13.26
N GLN A 306 16.26 1.76 14.31
CA GLN A 306 16.85 3.10 14.23
C GLN A 306 17.99 3.16 13.20
N ARG A 307 18.92 2.22 13.28
CA ARG A 307 20.05 2.13 12.34
C ARG A 307 19.57 1.91 10.90
N PHE A 308 18.64 0.98 10.70
CA PHE A 308 18.14 0.62 9.39
C PHE A 308 17.32 1.74 8.76
N TRP A 309 16.50 2.45 9.55
CA TRP A 309 15.81 3.66 9.10
C TRP A 309 16.78 4.72 8.57
N MET A 310 17.87 5.00 9.28
CA MET A 310 18.90 5.93 8.80
C MET A 310 19.59 5.45 7.53
N MET A 311 19.98 4.16 7.46
CA MET A 311 20.62 3.59 6.28
C MET A 311 19.71 3.68 5.05
N ILE A 312 18.44 3.28 5.16
CA ILE A 312 17.47 3.38 4.05
C ILE A 312 17.18 4.83 3.68
N GLY A 313 17.15 5.73 4.66
CA GLY A 313 16.96 7.17 4.44
C GLY A 313 18.05 7.78 3.57
N LEU A 314 19.31 7.45 3.83
CA LEU A 314 20.46 7.96 3.07
C LEU A 314 20.74 7.19 1.78
N THR A 315 20.04 6.08 1.53
CA THR A 315 20.24 5.24 0.33
C THR A 315 18.96 5.10 -0.47
N GLY A 316 18.14 4.08 -0.21
CA GLY A 316 16.95 3.76 -1.01
C GLY A 316 15.98 4.93 -1.17
N GLN A 317 15.77 5.75 -0.13
CA GLN A 317 14.92 6.94 -0.22
C GLN A 317 15.57 8.07 -1.02
N LEU A 318 16.85 8.34 -0.78
CA LEU A 318 17.59 9.37 -1.50
C LEU A 318 17.62 9.08 -3.00
N PHE A 319 17.96 7.84 -3.37
CA PHE A 319 17.97 7.41 -4.77
C PHE A 319 16.58 7.41 -5.39
N ALA A 320 15.54 7.06 -4.63
CA ALA A 320 14.17 7.19 -5.11
C ALA A 320 13.78 8.65 -5.40
N ILE A 321 14.17 9.61 -4.55
CA ILE A 321 13.94 11.04 -4.80
C ILE A 321 14.66 11.47 -6.08
N ILE A 322 15.92 11.05 -6.26
CA ILE A 322 16.70 11.37 -7.46
C ILE A 322 16.03 10.79 -8.70
N ASP A 323 15.63 9.51 -8.69
CA ASP A 323 14.97 8.85 -9.82
C ASP A 323 13.67 9.57 -10.22
N VAL A 324 12.85 9.94 -9.23
CA VAL A 324 11.60 10.69 -9.48
C VAL A 324 11.88 12.10 -9.99
N PHE A 325 12.87 12.80 -9.44
CA PHE A 325 13.27 14.12 -9.93
C PHE A 325 13.75 14.07 -11.38
N LEU A 326 14.62 13.11 -11.73
CA LEU A 326 15.10 12.92 -13.09
C LEU A 326 13.95 12.61 -14.06
N LYS A 327 12.94 11.85 -13.61
CA LYS A 327 11.71 11.63 -14.38
C LYS A 327 10.90 12.90 -14.60
N LEU A 328 10.74 13.72 -13.58
CA LEU A 328 10.00 15.00 -13.69
C LEU A 328 10.68 15.99 -14.64
N VAL A 329 12.02 15.96 -14.74
CA VAL A 329 12.80 16.79 -15.68
C VAL A 329 12.93 16.14 -17.08
N GLY A 330 12.40 14.93 -17.27
CA GLY A 330 12.38 14.23 -18.57
C GLY A 330 13.69 13.53 -18.94
N ILE A 331 14.57 13.27 -17.97
CA ILE A 331 15.90 12.67 -18.19
C ILE A 331 15.83 11.13 -18.18
N SER A 332 14.93 10.54 -17.37
CA SER A 332 14.81 9.08 -17.26
C SER A 332 13.39 8.62 -16.91
N ALA A 333 13.02 7.39 -17.24
CA ALA A 333 11.86 6.75 -16.62
C ALA A 333 12.26 6.12 -15.27
N VAL A 334 11.35 6.11 -14.29
CA VAL A 334 11.53 5.31 -13.06
C VAL A 334 11.37 3.84 -13.45
N ASN A 335 12.46 3.08 -13.36
CA ASN A 335 12.48 1.67 -13.75
C ASN A 335 11.85 0.77 -12.68
N PHE A 336 11.11 -0.25 -13.13
CA PHE A 336 10.61 -1.32 -12.28
C PHE A 336 11.70 -2.40 -12.12
N ASP A 337 12.56 -2.22 -11.11
CA ASP A 337 13.60 -3.21 -10.81
C ASP A 337 13.01 -4.38 -10.01
N LEU A 338 13.11 -5.60 -10.56
CA LEU A 338 12.65 -6.82 -9.89
C LEU A 338 13.55 -7.13 -8.68
N THR A 339 12.92 -7.39 -7.54
CA THR A 339 13.63 -7.83 -6.33
C THR A 339 13.79 -9.34 -6.34
N ASN A 340 15.03 -9.82 -6.25
CA ASN A 340 15.27 -11.24 -6.03
C ASN A 340 14.95 -11.62 -4.57
N LYS A 341 14.16 -12.68 -4.41
CA LYS A 341 13.78 -13.26 -3.10
C LYS A 341 14.08 -14.76 -3.03
N THR A 342 14.69 -15.31 -4.07
CA THR A 342 15.23 -16.67 -4.12
C THR A 342 16.72 -16.57 -3.81
N GLY A 343 17.11 -17.08 -2.66
CA GLY A 343 18.49 -17.28 -2.25
C GLY A 343 18.73 -18.75 -1.96
#